data_AF-A0A4Y7KE87-F1
#
_entry.id   AF-A0A4Y7KE87-F1
#
_cell.length_a   1.000
_cell.length_b   1.000
_cell.length_c   1.000
_cell.angle_alpha   90.00
_cell.angle_beta   90.00
_cell.angle_gamma   90.00
#
_symmetry.space_group_name_H-M   'P 1'
#
loop_
_entity.id
_entity.type
_entity.pdbx_description
1 polymer ?
#
loop_
_entity_poly.entity_id
_entity_poly.type
_entity_poly.pdbx_seq_one_letter_code
_entity_poly.pdbx_strand_id
1 'polypeptide(L)'
;MAKDNSVGVESPRRRSGLLRDQVQLLKKRDSDRFEIVPIQDALSFEKGFFIVIRACQLLAQKNEDLILVGVAGPSGAGKTAFTEKILNFMPSIAVISMDNYNDASRIIDGNFDDPRLTDYDTLLENIRGLKEGKPVEVPIYDFKSSSRTGYRTVEVPSSRILIIEGIYALSEKLRPLLDLRVSITGGVHFDLVKRVLRDIQRAGQEPEEIIHQISETVYPMYKAFIEPDLQTAHIKITNKFNPFTGFQNPTYVLKGRGPLSKPLTTCPELLEIVNNDKRPKPSEICQNNKYNKKSKSLVSEESRKTLTVDQIKAVIPEVHTETTEETYDIYLLPPGEDPEACQSYLRMRNRDGKYNLMFEEWVTDSPFIISPRISFEVSVRLLGGLMALGYTIAAILKRHSSVFFSEKVCLKMDWLEQLNRHYVQVLHQGS
;
A
#
# COMPACT_ATOMS: atom_id res chain seq x y z
N MET A 1 -62.09 13.86 19.57
CA MET A 1 -61.75 13.13 18.34
C MET A 1 -60.53 13.78 17.72
N ALA A 2 -59.64 13.00 17.06
CA ALA A 2 -58.47 13.40 16.23
C ALA A 2 -57.72 14.71 16.61
N LYS A 3 -56.45 14.74 17.07
CA LYS A 3 -55.26 13.97 16.65
C LYS A 3 -55.07 13.95 15.13
N ASP A 4 -54.31 14.92 14.63
CA ASP A 4 -53.42 14.74 13.49
C ASP A 4 -52.07 15.39 13.83
N ASN A 5 -50.97 14.64 13.65
CA ASN A 5 -49.66 15.00 14.18
C ASN A 5 -48.59 14.58 13.17
N SER A 6 -48.34 15.42 12.16
CA SER A 6 -47.36 15.17 11.11
C SER A 6 -45.93 15.37 11.64
N VAL A 7 -45.36 14.34 12.26
CA VAL A 7 -43.95 14.32 12.66
C VAL A 7 -43.09 14.10 11.41
N GLY A 8 -42.35 15.13 11.01
CA GLY A 8 -41.36 15.04 9.94
C GLY A 8 -40.23 14.08 10.32
N VAL A 9 -39.86 13.19 9.40
CA VAL A 9 -38.74 12.26 9.58
C VAL A 9 -37.42 13.01 9.39
N GLU A 10 -36.87 13.56 10.48
CA GLU A 10 -35.49 14.03 10.46
C GLU A 10 -34.52 12.85 10.44
N SER A 11 -33.70 12.79 9.39
CA SER A 11 -32.61 11.82 9.28
C SER A 11 -31.52 12.11 10.33
N PRO A 12 -30.99 11.11 11.06
CA PRO A 12 -29.95 11.34 12.04
C PRO A 12 -28.62 11.64 11.33
N ARG A 13 -28.34 12.93 11.11
CA ARG A 13 -27.00 13.40 10.75
C ARG A 13 -26.02 12.96 11.84
N ARG A 14 -25.18 11.96 11.54
CA ARG A 14 -24.17 11.42 12.46
C ARG A 14 -23.30 12.56 13.01
N ARG A 15 -23.43 12.85 14.31
CA ARG A 15 -22.46 13.68 15.03
C ARG A 15 -21.11 12.96 15.00
N SER A 16 -20.06 13.66 14.59
CA SER A 16 -18.69 13.15 14.65
C SER A 16 -18.23 13.09 16.12
N GLY A 17 -18.45 11.94 16.77
CA GLY A 17 -17.92 11.66 18.10
C GLY A 17 -16.39 11.62 18.12
N LEU A 18 -15.82 11.61 19.32
CA LEU A 18 -14.37 11.43 19.49
C LEU A 18 -13.97 10.03 18.98
N LEU A 19 -12.70 9.83 18.62
CA LEU A 19 -12.20 8.53 18.13
C LEU A 19 -12.60 7.36 19.07
N ARG A 20 -12.57 7.57 20.39
CA ARG A 20 -12.97 6.57 21.39
C ARG A 20 -14.44 6.14 21.31
N ASP A 21 -15.31 6.98 20.75
CA ASP A 21 -16.76 6.77 20.65
C ASP A 21 -17.14 5.96 19.39
N GLN A 22 -16.16 5.72 18.48
CA GLN A 22 -16.32 4.90 17.27
C GLN A 22 -16.25 3.39 17.58
N VAL A 23 -15.70 3.00 18.72
CA VAL A 23 -15.58 1.60 19.13
C VAL A 23 -16.85 1.17 19.85
N GLN A 24 -17.64 0.32 19.22
CA GLN A 24 -18.90 -0.20 19.76
C GLN A 24 -18.85 -1.72 19.88
N LEU A 25 -19.51 -2.26 20.91
CA LEU A 25 -19.64 -3.69 21.14
C LEU A 25 -20.99 -4.21 20.65
N LEU A 26 -20.98 -5.42 20.10
CA LEU A 26 -22.15 -6.19 19.71
C LEU A 26 -22.12 -7.54 20.45
N LYS A 27 -23.24 -7.96 21.05
CA LYS A 27 -23.34 -9.32 21.59
C LYS A 27 -23.48 -10.31 20.42
N LYS A 28 -22.67 -11.37 20.39
CA LYS A 28 -22.80 -12.43 19.37
C LYS A 28 -24.18 -13.10 19.50
N ARG A 29 -24.81 -13.43 18.37
CA ARG A 29 -26.22 -13.89 18.34
C ARG A 29 -26.48 -15.16 19.15
N ASP A 30 -25.49 -16.04 19.20
CA ASP A 30 -25.58 -17.38 19.82
C ASP A 30 -24.51 -17.57 20.91
N SER A 31 -24.06 -16.50 21.57
CA SER A 31 -23.04 -16.56 22.63
C SER A 31 -23.15 -15.38 23.61
N ASP A 32 -22.75 -15.59 24.86
CA ASP A 32 -22.64 -14.51 25.85
C ASP A 32 -21.44 -13.57 25.61
N ARG A 33 -20.58 -13.89 24.64
CA ARG A 33 -19.44 -13.05 24.25
C ARG A 33 -19.85 -11.85 23.38
N PHE A 34 -19.12 -10.77 23.56
CA PHE A 34 -19.16 -9.57 22.74
C PHE A 34 -18.05 -9.56 21.70
N GLU A 35 -18.34 -8.95 20.55
CA GLU A 35 -17.39 -8.60 19.48
C GLU A 35 -17.48 -7.10 19.14
N ILE A 36 -16.57 -6.62 18.30
CA ILE A 36 -16.51 -5.22 17.90
C ILE A 36 -17.32 -4.98 16.63
N VAL A 37 -18.19 -3.98 16.64
CA VAL A 37 -18.94 -3.52 15.46
C VAL A 37 -17.95 -3.04 14.38
N PRO A 38 -18.03 -3.52 13.13
CA PRO A 38 -17.11 -3.11 12.07
C PRO A 38 -17.11 -1.59 11.80
N ILE A 39 -15.92 -0.99 11.89
CA ILE A 39 -15.66 0.38 11.46
C ILE A 39 -15.51 0.37 9.93
N GLN A 40 -16.36 1.14 9.26
CA GLN A 40 -16.44 1.16 7.79
C GLN A 40 -15.22 1.84 7.14
N ASP A 41 -14.76 2.94 7.74
CA ASP A 41 -13.66 3.74 7.21
C ASP A 41 -12.29 3.16 7.58
N ALA A 42 -11.36 3.13 6.60
CA ALA A 42 -9.98 2.75 6.86
C ALA A 42 -9.25 3.82 7.69
N LEU A 43 -8.55 3.39 8.73
CA LEU A 43 -7.84 4.24 9.67
C LEU A 43 -6.36 4.37 9.29
N SER A 44 -5.72 5.51 9.58
CA SER A 44 -4.24 5.58 9.52
C SER A 44 -3.62 4.69 10.61
N PHE A 45 -2.38 4.24 10.42
CA PHE A 45 -1.63 3.41 11.38
C PHE A 45 -1.78 3.87 12.85
N GLU A 46 -1.56 5.17 13.13
CA GLU A 46 -1.72 5.74 14.47
C GLU A 46 -3.16 5.73 14.99
N LYS A 47 -4.16 6.08 14.16
CA LYS A 47 -5.57 6.01 14.58
C LYS A 47 -6.00 4.57 14.83
N GLY A 48 -5.58 3.65 13.96
CA GLY A 48 -5.81 2.21 14.09
C GLY A 48 -5.22 1.65 15.38
N PHE A 49 -4.00 2.08 15.74
CA PHE A 49 -3.36 1.71 17.02
C PHE A 49 -4.24 2.07 18.23
N PHE A 50 -4.63 3.34 18.38
CA PHE A 50 -5.49 3.76 19.51
C PHE A 50 -6.84 3.05 19.55
N ILE A 51 -7.44 2.81 18.37
CA ILE A 51 -8.73 2.14 18.24
C ILE A 51 -8.64 0.65 18.59
N VAL A 52 -7.58 -0.05 18.18
CA VAL A 52 -7.32 -1.46 18.55
C VAL A 52 -7.07 -1.59 20.05
N ILE A 53 -6.23 -0.73 20.66
CA ILE A 53 -6.03 -0.71 22.12
C ILE A 53 -7.38 -0.55 22.85
N ARG A 54 -8.21 0.40 22.42
CA ARG A 54 -9.53 0.63 23.03
C ARG A 54 -10.48 -0.54 22.85
N ALA A 55 -10.47 -1.19 21.69
CA ALA A 55 -11.25 -2.39 21.41
C ALA A 55 -10.84 -3.57 22.32
N CYS A 56 -9.54 -3.84 22.45
CA CYS A 56 -9.02 -4.88 23.34
C CYS A 56 -9.44 -4.64 24.80
N GLN A 57 -9.32 -3.41 25.29
CA GLN A 57 -9.77 -3.03 26.65
C GLN A 57 -11.27 -3.26 26.85
N LEU A 58 -12.11 -2.88 25.89
CA LEU A 58 -13.57 -3.05 25.98
C LEU A 58 -13.99 -4.52 25.93
N LEU A 59 -13.33 -5.34 25.11
CA LEU A 59 -13.56 -6.79 25.07
C LEU A 59 -13.14 -7.45 26.38
N ALA A 60 -11.95 -7.12 26.92
CA ALA A 60 -11.50 -7.64 28.21
C ALA A 60 -12.42 -7.21 29.37
N GLN A 61 -13.08 -6.05 29.30
CA GLN A 61 -14.06 -5.60 30.30
C GLN A 61 -15.42 -6.31 30.21
N LYS A 62 -15.73 -7.03 29.12
CA LYS A 62 -17.07 -7.60 28.86
C LYS A 62 -17.10 -9.10 28.65
N ASN A 63 -16.00 -9.70 28.22
CA ASN A 63 -15.83 -11.15 28.14
C ASN A 63 -14.89 -11.56 29.28
N GLU A 64 -15.23 -12.62 30.01
CA GLU A 64 -14.47 -13.07 31.19
C GLU A 64 -13.24 -13.91 30.83
N ASP A 65 -13.32 -14.71 29.76
CA ASP A 65 -12.22 -15.58 29.31
C ASP A 65 -11.13 -14.83 28.50
N LEU A 66 -10.20 -15.59 27.92
CA LEU A 66 -9.22 -15.12 26.95
C LEU A 66 -9.90 -14.44 25.73
N ILE A 67 -9.40 -13.27 25.35
CA ILE A 67 -9.76 -12.48 24.16
C ILE A 67 -8.79 -12.83 23.03
N LEU A 68 -9.31 -13.29 21.89
CA LEU A 68 -8.49 -13.64 20.73
C LEU A 68 -8.58 -12.56 19.65
N VAL A 69 -7.44 -11.97 19.32
CA VAL A 69 -7.31 -10.86 18.36
C VAL A 69 -6.50 -11.33 17.14
N GLY A 70 -7.12 -11.35 15.96
CA GLY A 70 -6.43 -11.64 14.71
C GLY A 70 -5.91 -10.36 14.06
N VAL A 71 -4.62 -10.33 13.71
CA VAL A 71 -3.97 -9.23 12.97
C VAL A 71 -3.43 -9.78 11.65
N ALA A 72 -4.15 -9.51 10.55
CA ALA A 72 -3.79 -9.98 9.22
C ALA A 72 -3.45 -8.86 8.23
N GLY A 73 -2.90 -9.24 7.09
CA GLY A 73 -2.38 -8.33 6.08
C GLY A 73 -1.28 -9.01 5.27
N PRO A 74 -0.97 -8.55 4.05
CA PRO A 74 0.11 -9.13 3.26
C PRO A 74 1.46 -9.05 4.00
N SER A 75 2.43 -9.87 3.57
CA SER A 75 3.82 -9.70 4.01
C SER A 75 4.29 -8.29 3.64
N GLY A 76 5.15 -7.67 4.47
CA GLY A 76 5.59 -6.29 4.26
C GLY A 76 4.61 -5.18 4.73
N ALA A 77 3.36 -5.49 5.07
CA ALA A 77 2.36 -4.49 5.49
C ALA A 77 2.63 -3.81 6.86
N GLY A 78 3.66 -4.24 7.60
CA GLY A 78 4.01 -3.70 8.92
C GLY A 78 3.17 -4.25 10.08
N LYS A 79 2.61 -5.45 9.93
CA LYS A 79 1.90 -6.16 11.00
C LYS A 79 2.74 -6.30 12.28
N THR A 80 3.98 -6.77 12.14
CA THR A 80 4.87 -7.06 13.27
C THR A 80 5.27 -5.79 14.01
N ALA A 81 5.57 -4.71 13.29
CA ALA A 81 5.79 -3.40 13.90
C ALA A 81 4.55 -2.85 14.64
N PHE A 82 3.35 -3.22 14.19
CA PHE A 82 2.09 -2.84 14.85
C PHE A 82 1.83 -3.67 16.13
N THR A 83 2.07 -4.97 16.10
CA THR A 83 1.91 -5.86 17.26
C THR A 83 2.99 -5.60 18.31
N GLU A 84 4.24 -5.36 17.92
CA GLU A 84 5.33 -4.87 18.78
C GLU A 84 4.97 -3.55 19.45
N LYS A 85 4.43 -2.57 18.70
CA LYS A 85 3.96 -1.29 19.26
C LYS A 85 2.84 -1.48 20.28
N ILE A 86 1.93 -2.45 20.07
CA ILE A 86 0.89 -2.81 21.03
C ILE A 86 1.47 -3.51 22.26
N LEU A 87 2.40 -4.45 22.09
CA LEU A 87 3.07 -5.17 23.18
C LEU A 87 3.87 -4.20 24.08
N ASN A 88 4.58 -3.25 23.49
CA ASN A 88 5.31 -2.20 24.22
C ASN A 88 4.37 -1.28 25.01
N PHE A 89 3.12 -1.09 24.58
CA PHE A 89 2.12 -0.29 25.30
C PHE A 89 1.30 -1.10 26.31
N MET A 90 1.12 -2.40 26.08
CA MET A 90 0.44 -3.33 27.00
C MET A 90 1.29 -4.61 27.19
N PRO A 91 2.34 -4.58 28.04
CA PRO A 91 3.27 -5.71 28.19
C PRO A 91 2.65 -6.99 28.77
N SER A 92 1.41 -6.94 29.26
CA SER A 92 0.67 -8.07 29.84
C SER A 92 -0.12 -8.90 28.83
N ILE A 93 -0.02 -8.60 27.52
CA ILE A 93 -0.60 -9.41 26.43
C ILE A 93 0.37 -10.50 25.96
N ALA A 94 -0.15 -11.53 25.30
CA ALA A 94 0.66 -12.50 24.57
C ALA A 94 0.55 -12.25 23.05
N VAL A 95 1.64 -12.52 22.33
CA VAL A 95 1.68 -12.47 20.86
C VAL A 95 2.23 -13.78 20.30
N ILE A 96 1.50 -14.35 19.35
CA ILE A 96 1.89 -15.52 18.57
C ILE A 96 1.92 -15.14 17.09
N SER A 97 3.08 -15.29 16.45
CA SER A 97 3.18 -15.23 14.99
C SER A 97 2.79 -16.59 14.41
N MET A 98 1.96 -16.59 13.36
CA MET A 98 1.64 -17.78 12.57
C MET A 98 2.83 -18.28 11.75
N ASP A 99 3.80 -17.42 11.44
CA ASP A 99 4.99 -17.82 10.67
C ASP A 99 5.78 -18.92 11.42
N ASN A 100 5.70 -18.93 12.76
CA ASN A 100 6.28 -19.98 13.61
C ASN A 100 5.66 -21.38 13.36
N TYR A 101 4.44 -21.44 12.84
CA TYR A 101 3.72 -22.68 12.56
C TYR A 101 3.85 -23.12 11.10
N ASN A 102 4.69 -22.46 10.31
CA ASN A 102 5.01 -22.96 8.98
C ASN A 102 5.79 -24.28 9.08
N ASP A 103 5.50 -25.19 8.16
CA ASP A 103 6.07 -26.54 8.07
C ASP A 103 6.54 -26.79 6.64
N ALA A 104 7.84 -26.68 6.41
CA ALA A 104 8.42 -26.77 5.07
C ALA A 104 8.20 -28.14 4.38
N SER A 105 7.85 -29.19 5.13
CA SER A 105 7.47 -30.48 4.53
C SER A 105 6.14 -30.41 3.75
N ARG A 106 5.35 -29.35 3.95
CA ARG A 106 4.05 -29.09 3.31
C ARG A 106 4.14 -28.13 2.12
N ILE A 107 5.35 -27.71 1.73
CA ILE A 107 5.56 -26.87 0.54
C ILE A 107 5.20 -27.67 -0.72
N ILE A 108 4.38 -27.07 -1.56
CA ILE A 108 3.97 -27.62 -2.86
C ILE A 108 4.42 -26.65 -3.93
N ASP A 109 5.12 -27.16 -4.95
CA ASP A 109 5.67 -26.40 -6.09
C ASP A 109 6.51 -25.16 -5.70
N GLY A 110 7.19 -25.22 -4.54
CA GLY A 110 7.98 -24.11 -4.01
C GLY A 110 7.16 -22.95 -3.43
N ASN A 111 5.83 -23.09 -3.30
CA ASN A 111 4.94 -22.02 -2.88
C ASN A 111 4.89 -21.83 -1.35
N PHE A 112 5.68 -20.88 -0.85
CA PHE A 112 5.70 -20.48 0.57
C PHE A 112 4.48 -19.65 1.02
N ASP A 113 3.51 -19.38 0.14
CA ASP A 113 2.26 -18.70 0.48
C ASP A 113 1.05 -19.65 0.46
N ASP A 114 1.25 -20.95 0.24
CA ASP A 114 0.16 -21.92 0.30
C ASP A 114 -0.48 -21.99 1.70
N PRO A 115 -1.81 -21.86 1.86
CA PRO A 115 -2.48 -22.03 3.15
C PRO A 115 -2.23 -23.38 3.83
N ARG A 116 -1.76 -24.40 3.10
CA ARG A 116 -1.36 -25.72 3.61
C ARG A 116 0.00 -25.71 4.31
N LEU A 117 0.84 -24.69 4.09
CA LEU A 117 2.13 -24.50 4.77
C LEU A 117 1.96 -24.33 6.28
N THR A 118 0.91 -23.63 6.70
CA THR A 118 0.65 -23.37 8.12
C THR A 118 0.03 -24.60 8.78
N ASP A 119 0.67 -25.05 9.84
CA ASP A 119 0.23 -26.14 10.70
C ASP A 119 -0.86 -25.67 11.67
N TYR A 120 -2.08 -25.60 11.13
CA TYR A 120 -3.25 -25.18 11.88
C TYR A 120 -3.57 -26.10 13.06
N ASP A 121 -3.17 -27.36 13.03
CA ASP A 121 -3.51 -28.33 14.08
C ASP A 121 -2.78 -27.97 15.39
N THR A 122 -1.45 -27.82 15.34
CA THR A 122 -0.66 -27.33 16.49
C THR A 122 -1.02 -25.89 16.88
N LEU A 123 -1.34 -25.01 15.91
CA LEU A 123 -1.78 -23.64 16.23
C LEU A 123 -3.10 -23.63 17.01
N LEU A 124 -4.09 -24.42 16.59
CA LEU A 124 -5.39 -24.51 17.24
C LEU A 124 -5.30 -25.22 18.60
N GLU A 125 -4.42 -26.22 18.74
CA GLU A 125 -4.11 -26.86 20.02
C GLU A 125 -3.51 -25.85 21.01
N ASN A 126 -2.50 -25.09 20.60
CA ASN A 126 -1.89 -24.05 21.44
C ASN A 126 -2.89 -22.94 21.81
N ILE A 127 -3.79 -22.55 20.90
CA ILE A 127 -4.88 -21.59 21.22
C ILE A 127 -5.87 -22.19 22.24
N ARG A 128 -6.18 -23.49 22.18
CA ARG A 128 -7.02 -24.17 23.19
C ARG A 128 -6.33 -24.24 24.55
N GLY A 129 -5.05 -24.63 24.61
CA GLY A 129 -4.28 -24.68 25.85
C GLY A 129 -4.27 -23.35 26.59
N LEU A 130 -4.02 -22.25 25.88
CA LEU A 130 -4.07 -20.89 26.45
C LEU A 130 -5.48 -20.48 26.89
N LYS A 131 -6.55 -20.92 26.20
CA LYS A 131 -7.94 -20.72 26.63
C LYS A 131 -8.30 -21.54 27.88
N GLU A 132 -7.68 -22.69 28.07
CA GLU A 132 -7.82 -23.55 29.26
C GLU A 132 -6.94 -23.11 30.45
N GLY A 133 -6.23 -21.99 30.34
CA GLY A 133 -5.37 -21.49 31.41
C GLY A 133 -4.04 -22.23 31.56
N LYS A 134 -3.57 -22.92 30.50
CA LYS A 134 -2.29 -23.66 30.49
C LYS A 134 -1.24 -22.94 29.64
N PRO A 135 0.05 -22.92 30.04
CA PRO A 135 1.13 -22.50 29.15
C PRO A 135 1.27 -23.47 27.98
N VAL A 136 1.81 -23.00 26.85
CA VAL A 136 1.94 -23.79 25.62
C VAL A 136 3.28 -23.61 24.94
N GLU A 137 3.75 -24.66 24.24
CA GLU A 137 5.00 -24.64 23.48
C GLU A 137 4.76 -24.16 22.05
N VAL A 138 5.12 -22.91 21.77
CA VAL A 138 5.05 -22.31 20.45
C VAL A 138 6.36 -22.60 19.71
N PRO A 139 6.33 -23.17 18.48
CA PRO A 139 7.57 -23.42 17.76
C PRO A 139 8.34 -22.12 17.46
N ILE A 140 9.62 -22.24 17.14
CA ILE A 140 10.48 -21.16 16.65
C ILE A 140 10.84 -21.50 15.20
N TYR A 141 10.47 -20.64 14.25
CA TYR A 141 10.79 -20.82 12.84
C TYR A 141 11.95 -19.92 12.43
N ASP A 142 12.98 -20.52 11.84
CA ASP A 142 14.10 -19.80 11.24
C ASP A 142 13.89 -19.67 9.73
N PHE A 143 13.73 -18.43 9.28
CA PHE A 143 13.57 -18.09 7.86
C PHE A 143 14.83 -18.36 7.01
N LYS A 144 16.02 -18.50 7.61
CA LYS A 144 17.25 -18.81 6.85
C LYS A 144 17.34 -20.29 6.47
N SER A 145 17.11 -21.18 7.42
CA SER A 145 17.03 -22.63 7.18
C SER A 145 15.65 -23.09 6.68
N SER A 146 14.66 -22.19 6.64
CA SER A 146 13.25 -22.49 6.34
C SER A 146 12.67 -23.61 7.23
N SER A 147 13.10 -23.70 8.48
CA SER A 147 12.81 -24.83 9.37
C SER A 147 12.40 -24.42 10.79
N ARG A 148 11.76 -25.32 11.52
CA ARG A 148 11.51 -25.15 12.96
C ARG A 148 12.76 -25.57 13.75
N THR A 149 13.33 -24.66 14.52
CA THR A 149 14.62 -24.85 15.22
C THR A 149 14.50 -25.11 16.72
N GLY A 150 13.28 -25.02 17.27
CA GLY A 150 13.00 -25.27 18.68
C GLY A 150 11.59 -24.83 19.06
N TYR A 151 11.36 -24.66 20.36
CA TYR A 151 10.11 -24.18 20.94
C TYR A 151 10.40 -23.09 21.98
N ARG A 152 9.40 -22.24 22.23
CA ARG A 152 9.35 -21.31 23.36
C ARG A 152 8.04 -21.50 24.10
N THR A 153 8.11 -21.54 25.43
CA THR A 153 6.93 -21.48 26.28
C THR A 153 6.26 -20.12 26.13
N VAL A 154 4.94 -20.11 25.94
CA VAL A 154 4.09 -18.92 26.03
C VAL A 154 3.14 -19.11 27.20
N GLU A 155 3.30 -18.26 28.20
CA GLU A 155 2.44 -18.18 29.37
C GLU A 155 1.06 -17.61 29.03
N VAL A 156 0.08 -17.91 29.87
CA VAL A 156 -1.27 -17.34 29.75
C VAL A 156 -1.20 -15.85 30.09
N PRO A 157 -1.60 -14.94 29.19
CA PRO A 157 -1.46 -13.51 29.42
C PRO A 157 -2.39 -13.03 30.55
N SER A 158 -1.84 -12.33 31.53
CA SER A 158 -2.60 -11.79 32.67
C SER A 158 -3.60 -10.70 32.26
N SER A 159 -3.40 -10.05 31.11
CA SER A 159 -4.39 -9.18 30.47
C SER A 159 -5.60 -9.93 29.88
N ARG A 160 -5.51 -11.26 29.79
CA ARG A 160 -6.38 -12.14 29.00
C ARG A 160 -6.42 -11.83 27.50
N ILE A 161 -5.47 -11.06 26.95
CA ILE A 161 -5.44 -10.75 25.51
C ILE A 161 -4.33 -11.54 24.82
N LEU A 162 -4.72 -12.34 23.81
CA LEU A 162 -3.82 -13.05 22.91
C LEU A 162 -3.98 -12.51 21.48
N ILE A 163 -2.89 -11.98 20.92
CA ILE A 163 -2.80 -11.57 19.52
C ILE A 163 -2.22 -12.72 18.69
N ILE A 164 -2.93 -13.10 17.63
CA ILE A 164 -2.44 -13.98 16.56
C ILE A 164 -2.14 -13.10 15.35
N GLU A 165 -0.88 -13.05 14.92
CA GLU A 165 -0.44 -12.29 13.75
C GLU A 165 -0.02 -13.22 12.62
N GLY A 166 -0.43 -12.92 11.38
CA GLY A 166 0.01 -13.70 10.23
C GLY A 166 -0.68 -13.27 8.95
N ILE A 167 -0.20 -13.74 7.80
CA ILE A 167 -0.89 -13.48 6.52
C ILE A 167 -2.32 -14.08 6.49
N TYR A 168 -2.54 -15.19 7.22
CA TYR A 168 -3.81 -15.91 7.32
C TYR A 168 -4.51 -15.81 8.69
N ALA A 169 -4.18 -14.79 9.51
CA ALA A 169 -4.74 -14.65 10.87
C ALA A 169 -6.25 -14.35 10.92
N LEU A 170 -6.88 -14.04 9.78
CA LEU A 170 -8.33 -13.81 9.63
C LEU A 170 -9.05 -14.97 8.90
N SER A 171 -8.35 -16.05 8.58
CA SER A 171 -8.85 -17.21 7.83
C SER A 171 -10.02 -17.92 8.49
N GLU A 172 -10.87 -18.57 7.69
CA GLU A 172 -12.04 -19.35 8.14
C GLU A 172 -11.74 -20.32 9.30
N LYS A 173 -10.52 -20.85 9.37
CA LYS A 173 -10.08 -21.76 10.46
C LYS A 173 -9.94 -21.05 11.81
N LEU A 174 -9.55 -19.79 11.83
CA LEU A 174 -9.38 -18.97 13.04
C LEU A 174 -10.60 -18.08 13.30
N ARG A 175 -11.27 -17.60 12.24
CA ARG A 175 -12.32 -16.55 12.30
C ARG A 175 -13.43 -16.77 13.34
N PRO A 176 -13.97 -18.00 13.53
CA PRO A 176 -14.99 -18.26 14.55
C PRO A 176 -14.48 -18.05 15.99
N LEU A 177 -13.18 -18.22 16.22
CA LEU A 177 -12.53 -18.13 17.53
C LEU A 177 -12.15 -16.69 17.92
N LEU A 178 -12.17 -15.75 16.96
CA LEU A 178 -11.76 -14.36 17.14
C LEU A 178 -12.88 -13.49 17.74
N ASP A 179 -12.49 -12.59 18.64
CA ASP A 179 -13.35 -11.52 19.18
C ASP A 179 -13.08 -10.18 18.48
N LEU A 180 -11.84 -9.99 18.00
CA LEU A 180 -11.45 -8.84 17.17
C LEU A 180 -10.66 -9.29 15.95
N ARG A 181 -11.01 -8.71 14.79
CA ARG A 181 -10.33 -8.91 13.50
C ARG A 181 -9.78 -7.57 13.01
N VAL A 182 -8.47 -7.49 12.83
CA VAL A 182 -7.76 -6.29 12.35
C VAL A 182 -7.06 -6.64 11.04
N SER A 183 -7.23 -5.79 10.02
CA SER A 183 -6.43 -5.87 8.80
C SER A 183 -5.51 -4.66 8.67
N ILE A 184 -4.28 -4.89 8.22
CA ILE A 184 -3.26 -3.87 8.00
C ILE A 184 -2.74 -4.01 6.56
N THR A 185 -2.83 -2.92 5.79
CA THR A 185 -2.38 -2.87 4.39
C THR A 185 -1.70 -1.53 4.10
N GLY A 186 -0.53 -1.53 3.46
CA GLY A 186 0.06 -0.33 2.85
C GLY A 186 -0.35 -0.12 1.38
N GLY A 187 -0.97 -1.14 0.79
CA GLY A 187 -1.37 -1.19 -0.61
C GLY A 187 -0.70 -2.38 -1.27
N VAL A 188 -1.48 -3.22 -1.95
CA VAL A 188 -1.09 -4.60 -2.30
C VAL A 188 0.28 -4.67 -2.97
N HIS A 189 0.49 -3.94 -4.07
CA HIS A 189 1.76 -3.97 -4.80
C HIS A 189 2.94 -3.41 -3.99
N PHE A 190 2.73 -2.38 -3.16
CA PHE A 190 3.77 -1.87 -2.29
C PHE A 190 4.18 -2.93 -1.26
N ASP A 191 3.23 -3.55 -0.57
CA ASP A 191 3.54 -4.56 0.44
C ASP A 191 4.22 -5.80 -0.16
N LEU A 192 3.80 -6.22 -1.36
CA LEU A 192 4.48 -7.26 -2.14
C LEU A 192 5.93 -6.90 -2.46
N VAL A 193 6.21 -5.70 -2.96
CA VAL A 193 7.58 -5.26 -3.26
C VAL A 193 8.43 -5.14 -1.99
N LYS A 194 7.85 -4.65 -0.88
CA LYS A 194 8.51 -4.61 0.43
C LYS A 194 8.90 -6.01 0.91
N ARG A 195 8.01 -7.00 0.76
CA ARG A 195 8.31 -8.41 1.06
C ARG A 195 9.51 -8.85 0.26
N VAL A 196 9.44 -8.77 -1.06
CA VAL A 196 10.44 -9.47 -1.87
C VAL A 196 11.80 -8.79 -1.78
N LEU A 197 11.87 -7.45 -1.68
CA LEU A 197 13.13 -6.74 -1.38
C LEU A 197 13.76 -7.12 -0.03
N ARG A 198 12.94 -7.34 1.01
CA ARG A 198 13.40 -7.86 2.30
C ARG A 198 13.92 -9.29 2.17
N ASP A 199 13.26 -10.10 1.34
CA ASP A 199 13.60 -11.52 1.17
C ASP A 199 14.87 -11.67 0.30
N ILE A 200 15.13 -10.79 -0.70
CA ILE A 200 16.44 -10.65 -1.38
C ILE A 200 17.57 -10.45 -0.37
N GLN A 201 17.43 -9.45 0.51
CA GLN A 201 18.47 -9.10 1.48
C GLN A 201 18.77 -10.24 2.47
N ARG A 202 17.87 -11.22 2.58
CA ARG A 202 18.03 -12.42 3.41
C ARG A 202 18.62 -13.61 2.65
N ALA A 203 18.32 -13.74 1.36
CA ALA A 203 18.65 -14.90 0.53
C ALA A 203 19.81 -14.69 -0.45
N GLY A 204 20.19 -13.44 -0.75
CA GLY A 204 21.25 -13.13 -1.71
C GLY A 204 20.88 -13.39 -3.18
N GLN A 205 19.59 -13.31 -3.52
CA GLN A 205 19.05 -13.57 -4.86
C GLN A 205 19.10 -12.34 -5.79
N GLU A 206 19.17 -12.59 -7.10
CA GLU A 206 19.29 -11.54 -8.13
C GLU A 206 17.94 -10.87 -8.47
N PRO A 207 17.92 -9.56 -8.85
CA PRO A 207 16.73 -8.73 -9.10
C PRO A 207 15.59 -9.29 -9.96
N GLU A 208 15.90 -10.21 -10.87
CA GLU A 208 14.96 -10.74 -11.87
C GLU A 208 14.04 -11.84 -11.31
N GLU A 209 14.50 -12.65 -10.36
CA GLU A 209 13.73 -13.77 -9.78
C GLU A 209 12.52 -13.28 -8.96
N ILE A 210 12.70 -12.14 -8.30
CA ILE A 210 11.73 -11.45 -7.44
C ILE A 210 10.43 -11.17 -8.16
N ILE A 211 10.51 -10.78 -9.42
CA ILE A 211 9.38 -10.20 -10.13
C ILE A 211 8.53 -11.30 -10.74
N HIS A 212 9.16 -12.40 -11.16
CA HIS A 212 8.50 -13.67 -11.41
C HIS A 212 7.75 -14.16 -10.17
N GLN A 213 8.39 -14.14 -8.99
CA GLN A 213 7.78 -14.57 -7.73
C GLN A 213 6.58 -13.69 -7.34
N ILE A 214 6.68 -12.36 -7.47
CA ILE A 214 5.56 -11.42 -7.21
C ILE A 214 4.36 -11.75 -8.09
N SER A 215 4.56 -11.91 -9.40
CA SER A 215 3.46 -12.12 -10.34
C SER A 215 2.91 -13.53 -10.30
N GLU A 216 3.74 -14.56 -10.38
CA GLU A 216 3.25 -15.94 -10.59
C GLU A 216 2.91 -16.66 -9.28
N THR A 217 3.42 -16.20 -8.13
CA THR A 217 3.20 -16.85 -6.83
C THR A 217 2.50 -15.92 -5.83
N VAL A 218 3.10 -14.79 -5.44
CA VAL A 218 2.63 -14.06 -4.26
C VAL A 218 1.31 -13.31 -4.52
N TYR A 219 1.15 -12.65 -5.67
CA TYR A 219 -0.09 -11.94 -6.00
C TYR A 219 -1.33 -12.86 -6.19
N PRO A 220 -1.24 -14.00 -6.90
CA PRO A 220 -2.33 -14.96 -7.00
C PRO A 220 -2.78 -15.48 -5.64
N MET A 221 -1.83 -15.85 -4.77
CA MET A 221 -2.13 -16.34 -3.42
C MET A 221 -2.75 -15.25 -2.55
N TYR A 222 -2.28 -14.00 -2.68
CA TYR A 222 -2.92 -12.85 -2.04
C TYR A 222 -4.38 -12.69 -2.48
N LYS A 223 -4.66 -12.69 -3.79
CA LYS A 223 -6.02 -12.51 -4.32
C LYS A 223 -6.95 -13.68 -3.99
N ALA A 224 -6.45 -14.91 -4.04
CA ALA A 224 -7.26 -16.10 -3.79
C ALA A 224 -7.62 -16.30 -2.31
N PHE A 225 -6.69 -16.02 -1.40
CA PHE A 225 -6.84 -16.41 0.01
C PHE A 225 -6.75 -15.25 1.01
N ILE A 226 -5.83 -14.30 0.82
CA ILE A 226 -5.60 -13.23 1.81
C ILE A 226 -6.64 -12.11 1.67
N GLU A 227 -6.86 -11.57 0.46
CA GLU A 227 -7.76 -10.44 0.23
C GLU A 227 -9.20 -10.66 0.74
N PRO A 228 -9.84 -11.83 0.50
CA PRO A 228 -11.18 -12.11 1.03
C PRO A 228 -11.22 -12.07 2.56
N ASP A 229 -10.22 -12.65 3.23
CA ASP A 229 -10.11 -12.65 4.69
C ASP A 229 -10.00 -11.23 5.27
N LEU A 230 -9.20 -10.36 4.64
CA LEU A 230 -9.01 -8.98 5.10
C LEU A 230 -10.30 -8.14 5.03
N GLN A 231 -11.24 -8.48 4.16
CA GLN A 231 -12.54 -7.80 4.09
C GLN A 231 -13.41 -8.05 5.33
N THR A 232 -13.18 -9.16 6.04
CA THR A 232 -13.93 -9.54 7.26
C THR A 232 -13.50 -8.78 8.52
N ALA A 233 -12.45 -7.95 8.43
CA ALA A 233 -11.91 -7.19 9.54
C ALA A 233 -12.92 -6.20 10.16
N HIS A 234 -12.96 -6.13 11.49
CA HIS A 234 -13.71 -5.12 12.23
C HIS A 234 -13.01 -3.74 12.18
N ILE A 235 -11.68 -3.74 12.09
CA ILE A 235 -10.85 -2.53 12.02
C ILE A 235 -9.90 -2.68 10.82
N LYS A 236 -10.00 -1.77 9.85
CA LYS A 236 -9.12 -1.72 8.67
C LYS A 236 -8.10 -0.60 8.84
N ILE A 237 -6.81 -0.90 8.71
CA ILE A 237 -5.71 0.04 8.96
C ILE A 237 -4.84 0.18 7.71
N THR A 238 -4.65 1.42 7.26
CA THR A 238 -3.75 1.76 6.17
C THR A 238 -2.37 2.18 6.70
N ASN A 239 -1.34 1.40 6.36
CA ASN A 239 0.04 1.67 6.71
C ASN A 239 0.82 2.30 5.54
N LYS A 240 0.88 3.64 5.50
CA LYS A 240 1.63 4.39 4.48
C LYS A 240 3.16 4.37 4.66
N PHE A 241 3.71 3.47 5.49
CA PHE A 241 5.16 3.38 5.66
C PHE A 241 5.84 2.91 4.36
N ASN A 242 6.81 3.72 3.92
CA ASN A 242 7.64 3.48 2.75
C ASN A 242 9.08 3.18 3.19
N PRO A 243 9.57 1.91 3.12
CA PRO A 243 10.95 1.59 3.45
C PRO A 243 11.96 2.06 2.40
N PHE A 244 11.50 2.59 1.27
CA PHE A 244 12.38 3.06 0.20
C PHE A 244 12.96 4.45 0.49
N THR A 245 12.61 5.11 1.59
CA THR A 245 13.15 6.42 1.99
C THR A 245 14.68 6.49 2.01
N GLY A 246 15.38 5.36 2.24
CA GLY A 246 16.84 5.26 2.13
C GLY A 246 17.41 4.87 0.75
N PHE A 247 16.57 4.43 -0.20
CA PHE A 247 16.96 4.00 -1.56
C PHE A 247 16.58 5.03 -2.64
N GLN A 248 16.14 6.22 -2.23
CA GLN A 248 15.52 7.19 -3.11
C GLN A 248 16.52 8.25 -3.57
N ASN A 249 16.82 8.25 -4.87
CA ASN A 249 17.24 9.47 -5.56
C ASN A 249 15.98 10.29 -5.89
N PRO A 250 15.68 11.39 -5.16
CA PRO A 250 14.50 12.19 -5.40
C PRO A 250 14.56 12.82 -6.81
N THR A 251 13.57 12.49 -7.65
CA THR A 251 13.37 13.19 -8.92
C THR A 251 12.44 14.37 -8.67
N TYR A 252 12.90 15.59 -8.96
CA TYR A 252 12.11 16.80 -8.79
C TYR A 252 11.42 17.12 -10.12
N VAL A 253 10.09 17.06 -10.17
CA VAL A 253 9.32 17.35 -11.41
C VAL A 253 8.55 18.65 -11.28
N LEU A 254 8.86 19.60 -12.17
CA LEU A 254 8.15 20.85 -12.38
C LEU A 254 7.08 20.69 -13.48
N LYS A 255 5.88 21.20 -13.22
CA LYS A 255 4.74 21.18 -14.17
C LYS A 255 4.68 22.49 -14.96
N GLY A 256 4.49 22.42 -16.28
CA GLY A 256 4.24 23.58 -17.14
C GLY A 256 3.03 23.41 -18.06
N ARG A 257 2.51 24.52 -18.58
CA ARG A 257 1.56 24.57 -19.72
C ARG A 257 2.03 25.66 -20.71
N GLY A 258 1.83 25.44 -22.01
CA GLY A 258 2.25 26.36 -23.08
C GLY A 258 1.12 27.27 -23.59
N PRO A 259 1.28 27.97 -24.73
CA PRO A 259 2.53 28.43 -25.37
C PRO A 259 2.66 29.97 -25.31
N LEU A 260 3.88 30.51 -25.42
CA LEU A 260 4.12 31.95 -25.35
C LEU A 260 4.35 32.57 -26.74
N SER A 261 3.62 33.65 -27.03
CA SER A 261 3.92 34.55 -28.14
C SER A 261 4.55 35.85 -27.61
N LYS A 262 5.67 36.23 -28.23
CA LYS A 262 6.55 37.39 -27.97
C LYS A 262 7.62 37.22 -26.85
N PRO A 263 8.80 37.84 -27.03
CA PRO A 263 9.96 37.60 -26.18
C PRO A 263 9.95 38.47 -24.92
N LEU A 264 10.47 37.93 -23.82
CA LEU A 264 10.81 38.72 -22.63
C LEU A 264 12.26 38.46 -22.22
N THR A 265 13.00 39.56 -22.13
CA THR A 265 14.34 39.68 -21.57
C THR A 265 14.32 39.54 -20.04
N THR A 266 15.43 39.07 -19.48
CA THR A 266 15.85 39.16 -18.05
C THR A 266 14.92 38.55 -16.99
N CYS A 267 15.31 37.40 -16.45
CA CYS A 267 14.68 36.72 -15.31
C CYS A 267 15.24 37.19 -13.95
N PRO A 268 14.36 37.49 -12.97
CA PRO A 268 14.72 37.30 -11.55
C PRO A 268 13.57 36.76 -10.67
N GLU A 269 12.69 35.88 -11.18
CA GLU A 269 11.43 35.49 -10.52
C GLU A 269 11.18 33.97 -10.46
N LEU A 270 12.14 33.19 -9.95
CA LEU A 270 12.01 31.72 -9.79
C LEU A 270 11.40 31.27 -8.46
N LEU A 271 10.85 32.19 -7.65
CA LEU A 271 10.55 31.96 -6.22
C LEU A 271 9.10 32.14 -5.78
N GLU A 272 8.17 32.51 -6.67
CA GLU A 272 6.74 32.59 -6.34
C GLU A 272 5.86 31.86 -7.35
N ILE A 273 4.82 31.19 -6.82
CA ILE A 273 3.48 30.87 -7.38
C ILE A 273 3.03 29.44 -7.03
N VAL A 274 1.84 29.39 -6.42
CA VAL A 274 1.16 28.29 -5.67
C VAL A 274 -0.35 28.44 -6.02
N ASN A 275 -1.29 27.50 -5.95
CA ASN A 275 -1.42 26.15 -5.37
C ASN A 275 -2.06 25.12 -6.35
N ASN A 276 -2.30 23.91 -5.80
CA ASN A 276 -3.43 22.98 -5.99
C ASN A 276 -3.11 21.55 -6.47
N ASP A 277 -3.39 20.63 -5.56
CA ASP A 277 -3.05 19.22 -5.60
C ASP A 277 -4.13 18.34 -6.24
N LYS A 278 -3.67 17.39 -7.07
CA LYS A 278 -4.23 16.03 -7.23
C LYS A 278 -3.35 15.19 -8.16
N ARG A 279 -3.40 13.87 -7.97
CA ARG A 279 -2.91 12.89 -8.95
C ARG A 279 -3.74 13.04 -10.24
N PRO A 280 -3.13 13.09 -11.44
CA PRO A 280 -3.88 12.82 -12.66
C PRO A 280 -4.31 11.35 -12.66
N LYS A 281 -5.61 11.07 -12.72
CA LYS A 281 -6.12 9.69 -12.82
C LYS A 281 -6.03 9.20 -14.26
N PRO A 282 -5.71 7.92 -14.54
CA PRO A 282 -5.83 7.36 -15.90
C PRO A 282 -7.22 7.57 -16.52
N SER A 283 -8.29 7.53 -15.72
CA SER A 283 -9.65 7.84 -16.19
C SER A 283 -9.83 9.28 -16.72
N GLU A 284 -9.16 10.26 -16.12
CA GLU A 284 -9.14 11.66 -16.60
C GLU A 284 -8.39 11.79 -17.94
N ILE A 285 -7.52 10.83 -18.28
CA ILE A 285 -6.83 10.75 -19.57
C ILE A 285 -7.77 10.12 -20.61
N CYS A 286 -8.44 9.02 -20.27
CA CYS A 286 -9.37 8.32 -21.15
C CYS A 286 -10.60 9.18 -21.53
N GLN A 287 -11.07 10.06 -20.64
CA GLN A 287 -12.22 10.92 -20.91
C GLN A 287 -11.97 11.96 -22.03
N ASN A 288 -10.72 12.29 -22.37
CA ASN A 288 -10.43 13.24 -23.46
C ASN A 288 -10.72 12.69 -24.88
N ASN A 289 -11.03 11.39 -25.03
CA ASN A 289 -11.42 10.79 -26.30
C ASN A 289 -12.95 10.75 -26.56
N LYS A 290 -13.78 11.46 -25.77
CA LYS A 290 -15.21 11.68 -26.08
C LYS A 290 -15.62 13.14 -25.96
N TYR A 291 -16.28 13.64 -27.01
CA TYR A 291 -16.78 15.01 -27.10
C TYR A 291 -17.81 15.34 -26.01
N ASN A 292 -17.44 16.29 -25.14
CA ASN A 292 -18.28 17.38 -24.63
C ASN A 292 -19.59 17.06 -23.85
N LYS A 293 -19.55 17.17 -22.51
CA LYS A 293 -20.47 18.05 -21.75
C LYS A 293 -20.10 18.29 -20.28
N LYS A 294 -20.09 19.58 -19.91
CA LYS A 294 -20.09 20.22 -18.58
C LYS A 294 -20.23 19.35 -17.31
N SER A 295 -19.23 19.44 -16.43
CA SER A 295 -19.43 19.67 -14.99
C SER A 295 -18.26 20.50 -14.40
N LYS A 296 -18.56 21.47 -13.55
CA LYS A 296 -17.56 22.35 -12.90
C LYS A 296 -17.15 21.75 -11.55
N SER A 297 -15.85 21.63 -11.28
CA SER A 297 -15.15 22.39 -10.21
C SER A 297 -13.79 21.79 -9.86
N LEU A 298 -12.72 22.49 -10.18
CA LEU A 298 -11.41 22.42 -9.50
C LEU A 298 -10.65 23.69 -9.88
N VAL A 299 -10.29 24.51 -8.88
CA VAL A 299 -9.54 25.75 -9.09
C VAL A 299 -8.09 25.38 -9.38
N SER A 300 -7.63 25.62 -10.60
CA SER A 300 -6.19 25.53 -10.93
C SER A 300 -5.58 26.92 -10.80
N GLU A 301 -4.65 27.12 -9.86
CA GLU A 301 -3.79 28.30 -9.91
C GLU A 301 -2.68 28.09 -10.95
N GLU A 302 -2.27 29.19 -11.57
CA GLU A 302 -1.58 29.19 -12.86
C GLU A 302 -0.08 29.42 -12.70
N SER A 303 0.76 28.44 -13.04
CA SER A 303 2.13 28.78 -13.48
C SER A 303 2.08 29.29 -14.92
N ARG A 304 2.38 30.59 -15.10
CA ARG A 304 2.19 31.32 -16.38
C ARG A 304 3.39 31.32 -17.31
N LYS A 305 4.49 30.64 -16.97
CA LYS A 305 5.76 30.70 -17.73
C LYS A 305 6.11 29.34 -18.33
N THR A 306 6.20 29.29 -19.65
CA THR A 306 6.71 28.14 -20.41
C THR A 306 8.24 28.22 -20.48
N LEU A 307 8.94 27.13 -20.17
CA LEU A 307 10.40 27.02 -20.35
C LEU A 307 10.69 26.41 -21.73
N THR A 308 11.51 27.09 -22.52
CA THR A 308 12.02 26.57 -23.80
C THR A 308 13.34 25.82 -23.62
N VAL A 309 13.69 24.98 -24.60
CA VAL A 309 15.00 24.30 -24.66
C VAL A 309 16.15 25.30 -24.53
N ASP A 310 16.08 26.43 -25.25
CA ASP A 310 17.14 27.44 -25.26
C ASP A 310 17.29 28.17 -23.92
N GLN A 311 16.18 28.40 -23.21
CA GLN A 311 16.20 28.97 -21.85
C GLN A 311 16.84 28.02 -20.84
N ILE A 312 16.70 26.70 -21.03
CA ILE A 312 17.35 25.70 -20.20
C ILE A 312 18.84 25.59 -20.57
N LYS A 313 19.18 25.57 -21.87
CA LYS A 313 20.58 25.60 -22.36
C LYS A 313 21.37 26.82 -21.87
N ALA A 314 20.71 27.96 -21.68
CA ALA A 314 21.33 29.17 -21.12
C ALA A 314 21.64 29.11 -19.60
N VAL A 315 21.18 28.08 -18.89
CA VAL A 315 21.35 27.92 -17.42
C VAL A 315 22.13 26.65 -17.05
N ILE A 316 22.23 25.68 -17.96
CA ILE A 316 23.11 24.51 -17.84
C ILE A 316 24.56 24.94 -18.16
N PRO A 317 25.59 24.38 -17.48
CA PRO A 317 26.99 24.61 -17.85
C PRO A 317 27.28 24.36 -19.34
N GLU A 318 28.27 25.09 -19.89
CA GLU A 318 28.60 25.04 -21.33
C GLU A 318 28.94 23.62 -21.84
N VAL A 319 29.47 22.76 -20.97
CA VAL A 319 29.68 21.34 -21.26
C VAL A 319 28.45 20.54 -20.82
N HIS A 320 27.61 20.19 -21.79
CA HIS A 320 26.50 19.25 -21.59
C HIS A 320 26.32 18.33 -22.80
N THR A 321 25.80 17.12 -22.56
CA THR A 321 25.35 16.21 -23.63
C THR A 321 23.84 16.28 -23.79
N GLU A 322 23.37 16.36 -25.03
CA GLU A 322 21.96 16.32 -25.39
C GLU A 322 21.63 14.96 -26.02
N THR A 323 20.57 14.32 -25.53
CA THR A 323 20.04 13.06 -26.09
C THR A 323 18.53 13.11 -26.14
N THR A 324 17.92 12.36 -27.06
CA THR A 324 16.47 12.14 -27.09
C THR A 324 16.16 10.69 -26.73
N GLU A 325 15.08 10.47 -26.01
CA GLU A 325 14.56 9.13 -25.69
C GLU A 325 13.04 9.09 -25.86
N GLU A 326 12.51 8.00 -26.40
CA GLU A 326 11.08 7.68 -26.36
C GLU A 326 10.82 6.61 -25.30
N THR A 327 9.77 6.79 -24.49
CA THR A 327 9.34 5.78 -23.51
C THR A 327 7.83 5.64 -23.49
N TYR A 328 7.34 4.45 -23.17
CA TYR A 328 5.92 4.14 -23.06
C TYR A 328 5.60 3.76 -21.62
N ASP A 329 4.90 4.64 -20.89
CA ASP A 329 4.41 4.39 -19.54
C ASP A 329 3.05 3.64 -19.62
N ILE A 330 3.06 2.33 -19.39
CA ILE A 330 1.89 1.45 -19.36
C ILE A 330 1.35 1.40 -17.94
N TYR A 331 0.08 1.78 -17.76
CA TYR A 331 -0.62 1.75 -16.47
C TYR A 331 -1.57 0.55 -16.45
N LEU A 332 -1.27 -0.42 -15.59
CA LEU A 332 -2.04 -1.64 -15.38
C LEU A 332 -2.99 -1.46 -14.19
N LEU A 333 -4.28 -1.66 -14.44
CA LEU A 333 -5.33 -1.73 -13.45
C LEU A 333 -5.40 -3.15 -12.87
N PRO A 334 -5.40 -3.33 -11.55
CA PRO A 334 -5.57 -4.64 -10.94
C PRO A 334 -6.95 -5.25 -11.21
N PRO A 335 -7.08 -6.59 -11.27
CA PRO A 335 -8.37 -7.28 -11.37
C PRO A 335 -9.34 -6.87 -10.27
N GLY A 336 -10.57 -6.53 -10.69
CA GLY A 336 -11.69 -6.16 -9.80
C GLY A 336 -11.69 -4.71 -9.30
N GLU A 337 -10.66 -3.90 -9.62
CA GLU A 337 -10.62 -2.48 -9.28
C GLU A 337 -11.40 -1.63 -10.28
N ASP A 338 -12.07 -0.58 -9.80
CA ASP A 338 -12.69 0.44 -10.66
C ASP A 338 -11.62 1.41 -11.20
N PRO A 339 -11.50 1.64 -12.52
CA PRO A 339 -10.57 2.61 -13.08
C PRO A 339 -10.68 4.02 -12.47
N GLU A 340 -11.89 4.47 -12.08
CA GLU A 340 -12.07 5.81 -11.55
C GLU A 340 -11.71 5.94 -10.06
N ALA A 341 -11.89 4.88 -9.26
CA ALA A 341 -11.53 4.84 -7.84
C ALA A 341 -10.10 4.34 -7.56
N CYS A 342 -9.52 3.52 -8.43
CA CYS A 342 -8.26 2.81 -8.15
C CYS A 342 -7.10 3.77 -7.83
N GLN A 343 -6.40 3.50 -6.73
CA GLN A 343 -5.22 4.25 -6.29
C GLN A 343 -3.91 3.46 -6.40
N SER A 344 -3.99 2.21 -6.88
CA SER A 344 -2.92 1.22 -6.84
C SER A 344 -2.56 0.69 -8.23
N TYR A 345 -2.67 1.55 -9.26
CA TYR A 345 -2.15 1.26 -10.59
C TYR A 345 -0.70 0.82 -10.56
N LEU A 346 -0.40 -0.28 -11.25
CA LEU A 346 0.96 -0.76 -11.45
C LEU A 346 1.51 -0.14 -12.73
N ARG A 347 2.61 0.62 -12.62
CA ARG A 347 3.22 1.32 -13.75
C ARG A 347 4.40 0.51 -14.29
N MET A 348 4.38 0.21 -15.58
CA MET A 348 5.49 -0.43 -16.27
C MET A 348 5.93 0.44 -17.45
N ARG A 349 7.21 0.78 -17.51
CA ARG A 349 7.79 1.61 -18.58
C ARG A 349 8.51 0.74 -19.59
N ASN A 350 8.14 0.82 -20.87
CA ASN A 350 9.00 0.35 -21.95
C ASN A 350 9.95 1.47 -22.40
N ARG A 351 11.21 1.12 -22.62
CA ARG A 351 12.21 1.89 -23.37
C ARG A 351 12.96 0.92 -24.27
N ASP A 352 12.98 1.15 -25.57
CA ASP A 352 13.80 0.39 -26.54
C ASP A 352 13.67 -1.15 -26.39
N GLY A 353 12.46 -1.63 -26.06
CA GLY A 353 12.18 -3.06 -25.82
C GLY A 353 12.47 -3.56 -24.40
N LYS A 354 13.25 -2.82 -23.59
CA LYS A 354 13.44 -3.09 -22.16
C LYS A 354 12.24 -2.60 -21.36
N TYR A 355 11.68 -3.45 -20.51
CA TYR A 355 10.58 -3.10 -19.62
C TYR A 355 11.12 -2.83 -18.22
N ASN A 356 10.55 -1.84 -17.53
CA ASN A 356 10.91 -1.47 -16.17
C ASN A 356 9.65 -1.34 -15.33
N LEU A 357 9.53 -2.11 -14.25
CA LEU A 357 8.42 -2.00 -13.30
C LEU A 357 8.72 -0.86 -12.33
N MET A 358 7.83 0.13 -12.24
CA MET A 358 8.05 1.38 -11.51
C MET A 358 7.17 1.49 -10.27
N PHE A 359 7.81 1.73 -9.13
CA PHE A 359 7.16 2.05 -7.86
C PHE A 359 7.57 3.47 -7.48
N GLU A 360 6.61 4.37 -7.45
CA GLU A 360 6.83 5.79 -7.18
C GLU A 360 5.87 6.29 -6.10
N GLU A 361 6.42 7.05 -5.16
CA GLU A 361 5.62 7.95 -4.34
C GLU A 361 5.69 9.37 -4.89
N TRP A 362 4.75 10.20 -4.43
CA TRP A 362 4.63 11.59 -4.84
C TRP A 362 4.50 12.40 -3.55
N VAL A 363 5.61 12.98 -3.12
CA VAL A 363 5.67 13.98 -2.05
C VAL A 363 5.64 15.33 -2.74
N THR A 364 4.53 16.04 -2.64
CA THR A 364 4.38 17.38 -3.18
C THR A 364 4.89 18.38 -2.16
N ASP A 365 5.98 19.06 -2.51
CA ASP A 365 6.53 20.20 -1.76
C ASP A 365 6.60 21.39 -2.73
N SER A 366 5.55 22.20 -2.72
CA SER A 366 5.26 23.17 -3.79
C SER A 366 6.42 24.14 -4.03
N PRO A 367 6.95 24.30 -5.26
CA PRO A 367 6.38 23.91 -6.57
C PRO A 367 6.80 22.52 -7.09
N PHE A 368 7.57 21.75 -6.33
CA PHE A 368 8.14 20.48 -6.75
C PHE A 368 7.20 19.31 -6.46
N ILE A 369 7.06 18.43 -7.44
CA ILE A 369 6.82 17.02 -7.12
C ILE A 369 8.19 16.42 -6.81
N ILE A 370 8.44 16.10 -5.55
CA ILE A 370 9.44 15.10 -5.22
C ILE A 370 8.78 13.77 -5.54
N SER A 371 9.30 13.07 -6.56
CA SER A 371 8.91 11.70 -6.85
C SER A 371 10.08 10.77 -6.51
N PRO A 372 10.08 10.22 -5.29
CA PRO A 372 11.00 9.16 -4.94
C PRO A 372 10.53 7.87 -5.61
N ARG A 373 11.41 7.25 -6.40
CA ARG A 373 11.07 6.08 -7.24
C ARG A 373 12.09 4.96 -7.10
N ILE A 374 11.60 3.73 -7.21
CA ILE A 374 12.40 2.54 -7.52
C ILE A 374 11.89 1.95 -8.84
N SER A 375 12.81 1.49 -9.68
CA SER A 375 12.50 0.78 -10.91
C SER A 375 13.35 -0.47 -11.05
N PHE A 376 12.74 -1.56 -11.48
CA PHE A 376 13.42 -2.83 -11.76
C PHE A 376 13.28 -3.18 -13.24
N GLU A 377 14.35 -3.61 -13.91
CA GLU A 377 14.24 -4.16 -15.27
C GLU A 377 13.49 -5.50 -15.20
N VAL A 378 12.59 -5.75 -16.16
CA VAL A 378 11.70 -6.92 -16.18
C VAL A 378 11.59 -7.55 -17.55
N SER A 379 11.42 -8.87 -17.57
CA SER A 379 11.09 -9.61 -18.78
C SER A 379 9.71 -9.20 -19.32
N VAL A 380 9.56 -9.13 -20.64
CA VAL A 380 8.26 -8.93 -21.31
C VAL A 380 7.21 -9.98 -20.91
N ARG A 381 7.64 -11.16 -20.46
CA ARG A 381 6.75 -12.22 -19.94
C ARG A 381 5.93 -11.77 -18.74
N LEU A 382 6.45 -10.86 -17.91
CA LEU A 382 5.73 -10.30 -16.75
C LEU A 382 4.40 -9.66 -17.16
N LEU A 383 4.39 -8.89 -18.26
CA LEU A 383 3.16 -8.27 -18.75
C LEU A 383 2.14 -9.35 -19.13
N GLY A 384 2.57 -10.43 -19.78
CA GLY A 384 1.74 -11.58 -20.09
C GLY A 384 1.16 -12.25 -18.84
N GLY A 385 2.00 -12.48 -17.82
CA GLY A 385 1.58 -13.04 -16.53
C GLY A 385 0.56 -12.15 -15.80
N LEU A 386 0.81 -10.85 -15.71
CA LEU A 386 -0.13 -9.89 -15.11
C LEU A 386 -1.47 -9.85 -15.86
N MET A 387 -1.45 -9.85 -17.20
CA MET A 387 -2.69 -9.91 -18.01
C MET A 387 -3.44 -11.23 -17.79
N ALA A 388 -2.76 -12.37 -17.68
CA ALA A 388 -3.36 -13.67 -17.37
C ALA A 388 -4.02 -13.71 -15.97
N LEU A 389 -3.52 -12.91 -15.03
CA LEU A 389 -4.08 -12.72 -13.69
C LEU A 389 -5.22 -11.67 -13.66
N GLY A 390 -5.69 -11.22 -14.82
CA GLY A 390 -6.82 -10.31 -14.94
C GLY A 390 -6.49 -8.83 -14.73
N TYR A 391 -5.21 -8.44 -14.72
CA TYR A 391 -4.89 -7.02 -14.88
C TYR A 391 -5.30 -6.57 -16.27
N THR A 392 -5.69 -5.30 -16.39
CA THR A 392 -6.04 -4.69 -17.67
C THR A 392 -5.23 -3.43 -17.91
N ILE A 393 -4.90 -3.12 -19.16
CA ILE A 393 -4.22 -1.87 -19.51
C ILE A 393 -5.25 -0.74 -19.44
N ALA A 394 -5.12 0.15 -18.47
CA ALA A 394 -6.00 1.31 -18.32
C ALA A 394 -5.54 2.49 -19.19
N ALA A 395 -4.23 2.69 -19.32
CA ALA A 395 -3.65 3.72 -20.17
C ALA A 395 -2.25 3.34 -20.64
N ILE A 396 -1.86 3.84 -21.81
CA ILE A 396 -0.47 3.88 -22.27
C ILE A 396 -0.16 5.34 -22.58
N LEU A 397 0.88 5.90 -21.96
CA LEU A 397 1.34 7.25 -22.22
C LEU A 397 2.68 7.19 -22.96
N LYS A 398 2.70 7.65 -24.21
CA LYS A 398 3.94 7.89 -24.94
C LYS A 398 4.57 9.19 -24.43
N ARG A 399 5.84 9.10 -24.07
CA ARG A 399 6.68 10.20 -23.60
C ARG A 399 7.85 10.38 -24.54
N HIS A 400 7.97 11.58 -25.09
CA HIS A 400 9.18 12.02 -25.78
C HIS A 400 9.97 12.88 -24.79
N SER A 401 11.24 12.59 -24.59
CA SER A 401 12.10 13.29 -23.63
C SER A 401 13.36 13.81 -24.30
N SER A 402 13.60 15.12 -24.22
CA SER A 402 14.91 15.72 -24.49
C SER A 402 15.68 15.79 -23.17
N VAL A 403 16.84 15.14 -23.13
CA VAL A 403 17.66 14.94 -21.93
C VAL A 403 18.96 15.71 -22.08
N PHE A 404 19.19 16.64 -21.16
CA PHE A 404 20.39 17.45 -21.03
C PHE A 404 21.17 16.98 -19.81
N PHE A 405 22.44 16.63 -20.00
CA PHE A 405 23.26 16.02 -18.95
C PHE A 405 24.51 16.85 -18.64
N SER A 406 24.77 17.05 -17.36
CA SER A 406 25.97 17.66 -16.79
C SER A 406 26.48 16.80 -15.63
N GLU A 407 27.71 16.99 -15.16
CA GLU A 407 28.36 16.16 -14.13
C GLU A 407 27.55 15.95 -12.83
N LYS A 408 26.65 16.88 -12.46
CA LYS A 408 25.90 16.83 -11.18
C LYS A 408 24.38 16.82 -11.34
N VAL A 409 23.88 17.22 -12.51
CA VAL A 409 22.46 17.43 -12.77
C VAL A 409 22.10 16.92 -14.17
N CYS A 410 21.02 16.14 -14.23
CA CYS A 410 20.35 15.72 -15.45
C CYS A 410 18.98 16.42 -15.52
N LEU A 411 18.72 17.11 -16.62
CA LEU A 411 17.47 17.83 -16.88
C LEU A 411 16.73 17.12 -18.02
N LYS A 412 15.46 16.75 -17.81
CA LYS A 412 14.63 16.13 -18.84
C LYS A 412 13.43 17.01 -19.16
N MET A 413 13.30 17.43 -20.41
CA MET A 413 12.08 18.03 -20.94
C MET A 413 11.22 16.92 -21.55
N ASP A 414 10.12 16.60 -20.89
CA ASP A 414 9.18 15.58 -21.35
C ASP A 414 7.99 16.23 -22.05
N TRP A 415 7.55 15.64 -23.15
CA TRP A 415 6.22 15.83 -23.72
C TRP A 415 5.43 14.52 -23.64
N LEU A 416 4.25 14.58 -23.01
CA LEU A 416 3.28 13.48 -22.96
C LEU A 416 2.22 13.70 -24.03
N GLU A 417 2.26 12.86 -25.07
CA GLU A 417 1.45 12.96 -26.28
C GLU A 417 -0.05 12.93 -25.96
N GLN A 418 -0.52 11.90 -25.25
CA GLN A 418 -1.94 11.65 -24.93
C GLN A 418 -2.53 12.71 -23.98
N LEU A 419 -1.69 13.49 -23.30
CA LEU A 419 -2.10 14.58 -22.43
C LEU A 419 -1.91 15.96 -23.06
N ASN A 420 -1.16 16.04 -24.16
CA ASN A 420 -0.57 17.26 -24.72
C ASN A 420 0.01 18.18 -23.63
N ARG A 421 0.89 17.64 -22.79
CA ARG A 421 1.50 18.36 -21.66
C ARG A 421 3.01 18.23 -21.64
N HIS A 422 3.66 19.32 -21.23
CA HIS A 422 5.11 19.37 -21.03
C HIS A 422 5.45 19.36 -19.53
N TYR A 423 6.54 18.67 -19.20
CA TYR A 423 7.08 18.58 -17.84
C TYR A 423 8.59 18.79 -17.91
N VAL A 424 9.17 19.39 -16.87
CA VAL A 424 10.62 19.48 -16.70
C VAL A 424 10.99 18.68 -15.46
N GLN A 425 11.79 17.63 -15.62
CA GLN A 425 12.36 16.87 -14.50
C GLN A 425 13.78 17.34 -14.25
N VAL A 426 14.11 17.62 -12.99
CA VAL A 426 15.46 17.82 -12.48
C VAL A 426 15.84 16.57 -11.70
N LEU A 427 16.89 15.89 -12.14
CA LEU A 427 17.44 14.72 -11.48
C LEU A 427 18.85 15.07 -11.00
N HIS A 428 19.05 15.03 -9.69
CA HIS A 428 20.39 15.07 -9.14
C HIS A 428 21.06 13.71 -9.37
N GLN A 429 22.30 13.70 -9.86
CA GLN A 429 23.16 12.52 -9.74
C GLN A 429 23.83 12.57 -8.37
N GLY A 430 23.42 11.66 -7.48
CA GLY A 430 24.16 11.39 -6.26
C GLY A 430 25.54 10.81 -6.59
N SER A 431 26.53 11.20 -5.79
CA SER A 431 27.90 10.65 -5.78
C SER A 431 27.94 9.24 -5.18
#